data_AF-A0A1F6GUV3-F1
#
_entry.id   AF-A0A1F6GUV3-F1
#
_cell.length_a   1.000
_cell.length_b   1.000
_cell.length_c   1.000
_cell.angle_alpha   90.00
_cell.angle_beta   90.00
_cell.angle_gamma   90.00
#
_symmetry.space_group_name_H-M   'P 1'
#
loop_
_entity.id
_entity.type
_entity.pdbx_description
1 polymer ?
#
loop_
_entity_poly.entity_id
_entity_poly.type
_entity_poly.pdbx_seq_one_letter_code
_entity_poly.pdbx_strand_id
1 'polypeptide(L)' 'MHIKVVNNQVERAMRELKRLLIREGLFKELKKRRYHAKPSVKTKVKREEAEKTRHKDRKRAAARARNFL' A
#
# COMPACT_ATOMS: atom_id res chain seq x y z
N MET A 1 8.54 13.68 4.17
CA MET A 1 9.19 12.38 3.91
C MET A 1 10.57 12.64 3.32
N HIS A 2 11.66 12.26 3.99
CA HIS A 2 13.02 12.46 3.46
C HIS A 2 13.87 11.20 3.68
N ILE A 3 14.83 10.95 2.79
CA ILE A 3 15.80 9.85 2.93
C ILE A 3 17.19 10.42 2.73
N LYS A 4 18.08 10.10 3.67
CA LYS A 4 19.49 10.49 3.58
C LYS A 4 20.22 9.43 2.76
N VAL A 5 21.00 9.87 1.76
CA VAL A 5 21.88 8.98 1.00
C VAL A 5 23.14 8.78 1.82
N VAL A 6 23.50 7.52 2.10
CA VAL A 6 24.73 7.16 2.82
C VAL A 6 25.66 6.47 1.84
N ASN A 7 26.97 6.77 1.90
CA ASN A 7 28.01 6.17 1.08
C ASN A 7 27.76 6.26 -0.44
N ASN A 8 27.15 7.36 -0.90
CA ASN A 8 26.78 7.59 -2.30
C ASN A 8 25.88 6.49 -2.92
N GLN A 9 25.18 5.70 -2.09
CA GLN A 9 24.31 4.61 -2.55
C GLN A 9 22.93 5.13 -2.99
N VAL A 10 22.89 5.88 -4.10
CA VAL A 10 21.66 6.54 -4.58
C VAL A 10 20.56 5.54 -4.92
N GLU A 11 20.90 4.44 -5.59
CA GLU A 11 19.91 3.45 -6.02
C GLU A 11 19.19 2.79 -4.83
N ARG A 12 19.92 2.54 -3.74
CA ARG A 12 19.35 2.05 -2.49
C ARG A 12 18.40 3.07 -1.87
N ALA A 13 18.82 4.33 -1.77
CA ALA A 13 17.99 5.40 -1.25
C ALA A 13 16.69 5.56 -2.06
N MET A 14 16.74 5.45 -3.39
CA MET A 14 15.56 5.50 -4.26
C MET A 14 14.60 4.33 -4.01
N ARG A 15 15.12 3.11 -3.79
CA ARG A 15 14.28 1.95 -3.43
C ARG A 15 13.61 2.12 -2.07
N GLU A 16 14.33 2.64 -1.09
CA GLU A 16 13.78 2.94 0.23
C GLU A 16 12.71 4.04 0.15
N LEU A 17 12.92 5.06 -0.70
CA LEU A 17 11.94 6.13 -0.95
C LEU A 17 10.66 5.56 -1.51
N LYS A 18 10.78 4.74 -2.55
CA LYS A 18 9.64 4.07 -3.17
C LYS A 18 8.87 3.22 -2.15
N ARG A 19 9.57 2.47 -1.28
CA ARG A 19 8.94 1.67 -0.23
C ARG A 19 8.21 2.53 0.80
N LEU A 20 8.80 3.65 1.21
CA LEU A 20 8.18 4.58 2.16
C LEU A 20 6.93 5.24 1.56
N LEU A 21 6.99 5.70 0.29
CA LEU A 21 5.82 6.24 -0.44
C LEU A 21 4.69 5.22 -0.59
N ILE A 22 5.03 3.94 -0.85
CA ILE A 22 4.04 2.86 -0.96
C ILE A 22 3.42 2.58 0.41
N ARG A 23 4.21 2.59 1.49
CA ARG A 23 3.73 2.36 2.86
C ARG A 23 2.77 3.47 3.31
N GLU A 24 3.12 4.71 3.04
CA GLU A 24 2.26 5.87 3.32
C GLU A 24 1.01 5.89 2.42
N GLY A 25 1.05 5.19 1.28
CA GLY A 25 -0.09 5.09 0.36
C GLY A 25 -0.30 6.34 -0.49
N LEU A 26 0.69 7.24 -0.54
CA LEU A 26 0.60 8.54 -1.21
C LEU A 26 0.10 8.44 -2.65
N PHE A 27 0.60 7.46 -3.42
CA PHE A 27 0.15 7.26 -4.80
C PHE A 27 -1.33 6.89 -4.92
N LYS A 28 -1.87 6.13 -3.97
CA LYS A 28 -3.31 5.80 -3.95
C LYS A 28 -4.14 7.02 -3.62
N GLU A 29 -3.65 7.83 -2.68
CA GLU A 29 -4.31 9.05 -2.28
C GLU A 29 -4.33 10.09 -3.39
N LEU A 30 -3.21 10.30 -4.09
CA LEU A 30 -3.13 11.17 -5.26
C LEU A 30 -4.13 10.73 -6.34
N LYS A 31 -4.23 9.42 -6.62
CA LYS A 31 -5.20 8.89 -7.58
C LYS A 31 -6.64 9.13 -7.13
N LYS A 32 -6.95 8.98 -5.84
CA LYS A 32 -8.28 9.23 -5.27
C LYS A 32 -8.66 10.71 -5.31
N ARG A 33 -7.69 11.61 -5.14
CA ARG A 33 -7.90 13.07 -5.11
C ARG A 33 -7.90 13.70 -6.50
N ARG A 34 -7.46 12.99 -7.55
CA ARG A 34 -7.33 13.52 -8.93
C ARG A 34 -8.64 14.13 -9.46
N TYR A 35 -9.79 13.57 -9.12
CA TYR A 35 -11.11 14.08 -9.52
C TYR A 35 -12.12 13.94 -8.38
N HIS A 36 -13.19 14.72 -8.42
CA HIS A 36 -14.29 14.56 -7.48
C HIS A 36 -15.05 13.26 -7.74
N ALA A 37 -15.11 12.39 -6.73
CA ALA A 37 -15.95 11.20 -6.75
C ALA A 37 -17.22 11.41 -5.91
N LYS A 38 -18.37 11.03 -6.48
CA LYS A 38 -19.65 11.01 -5.76
C LYS A 38 -19.55 10.16 -4.47
N PRO A 39 -20.32 10.48 -3.41
CA PRO A 39 -20.27 9.75 -2.15
C PRO A 39 -20.58 8.25 -2.29
N SER A 40 -21.50 7.86 -3.17
CA SER A 40 -21.79 6.46 -3.47
C SER A 40 -20.58 5.69 -3.99
N VAL A 41 -19.81 6.31 -4.90
CA VAL A 41 -18.59 5.73 -5.47
C VAL A 41 -17.52 5.59 -4.39
N LYS A 42 -17.37 6.60 -3.51
CA LYS A 42 -16.44 6.52 -2.37
C LYS A 42 -16.78 5.35 -1.45
N THR A 43 -18.05 5.12 -1.15
CA THR A 43 -18.52 4.00 -0.32
C THR A 43 -18.25 2.65 -1.00
N LYS A 44 -18.51 2.53 -2.30
CA LYS A 44 -18.23 1.31 -3.07
C LYS A 44 -16.74 0.95 -3.05
N VAL A 45 -15.86 1.91 -3.36
CA VAL A 45 -14.40 1.71 -3.34
C VAL A 45 -13.92 1.30 -1.95
N LYS A 46 -14.43 1.92 -0.87
CA LYS A 46 -14.08 1.55 0.51
C LYS A 46 -14.43 0.09 0.83
N ARG A 47 -15.61 -0.39 0.40
CA ARG A 47 -16.04 -1.78 0.61
C ARG A 47 -15.14 -2.76 -0.15
N GLU A 48 -14.87 -2.49 -1.42
CA GLU A 48 -13.99 -3.32 -2.26
C GLU A 48 -12.55 -3.38 -1.72
N GLU A 49 -11.99 -2.26 -1.24
CA GLU A 49 -10.66 -2.24 -0.63
C GLU A 49 -10.59 -3.04 0.68
N ALA A 50 -11.64 -2.96 1.50
CA ALA A 50 -11.75 -3.75 2.73
C ALA A 50 -11.82 -5.25 2.44
N GLU A 51 -12.63 -5.65 1.45
CA GLU A 51 -12.75 -7.04 1.03
C GLU A 51 -11.43 -7.59 0.47
N LYS A 52 -10.74 -6.82 -0.39
CA LYS A 52 -9.42 -7.17 -0.91
C LYS A 52 -8.41 -7.38 0.22
N THR A 53 -8.47 -6.56 1.27
CA THR A 53 -7.60 -6.67 2.45
C THR A 53 -7.91 -7.94 3.23
N ARG A 54 -9.18 -8.17 3.57
CA ARG A 54 -9.64 -9.39 4.26
C ARG A 54 -9.24 -10.67 3.53
N HIS A 55 -9.40 -10.70 2.21
CA HIS A 55 -9.02 -11.84 1.39
C HIS A 55 -7.50 -12.10 1.42
N LYS A 56 -6.68 -11.05 1.38
CA LYS A 56 -5.21 -11.17 1.51
C LYS A 56 -4.82 -11.68 2.89
N ASP A 57 -5.45 -11.20 3.94
CA ASP A 57 -5.12 -11.60 5.31
C ASP A 57 -5.52 -13.05 5.58
N ARG A 58 -6.67 -13.49 5.07
CA ARG A 58 -7.07 -14.91 5.10
C ARG A 58 -6.03 -15.81 4.40
N LYS A 59 -5.56 -15.42 3.22
CA LYS A 59 -4.52 -16.17 2.49
C LYS A 59 -3.21 -16.21 3.27
N ARG A 60 -2.80 -15.11 3.90
CA ARG A 60 -1.60 -15.04 4.75
C ARG A 60 -1.73 -15.94 5.98
N ALA A 61 -2.88 -15.94 6.64
CA ALA A 61 -3.13 -16.80 7.79
C ALA A 61 -3.05 -18.28 7.43
N ALA A 62 -3.68 -18.68 6.31
CA ALA A 62 -3.60 -20.06 5.81
C ALA A 62 -2.16 -20.45 5.42
N ALA A 63 -1.39 -19.55 4.80
CA ALA A 63 0.01 -19.82 4.49
C ALA A 63 0.87 -19.99 5.75
N ARG A 64 0.65 -19.17 6.78
CA ARG A 64 1.34 -19.31 8.09
C ARG A 64 1.01 -20.64 8.76
N ALA A 65 -0.27 -21.02 8.77
CA ALA A 65 -0.70 -22.29 9.35
C ALA A 65 -0.06 -23.50 8.65
N ARG A 66 0.08 -23.45 7.31
CA ARG A 66 0.77 -24.50 6.53
C ARG A 66 2.28 -24.58 6.78
N ASN A 67 2.93 -23.46 7.10
CA ASN A 67 4.37 -23.44 7.38
C ASN A 67 4.72 -23.85 8.81
N PHE A 68 3.71 -24.02 9.69
CA PHE A 68 3.88 -24.40 11.09
C PHE A 68 3.69 -25.90 11.32
N LEU A 69 3.25 -26.63 10.27
CA LEU A 69 3.25 -28.10 10.16
C LEU A 69 4.45 -28.52 9.30
#